data_AF-A0A1J5AZL0-F1
#
_entry.id   AF-A0A1J5AZL0-F1
#
_cell.length_a   1.000
_cell.length_b   1.000
_cell.length_c   1.000
_cell.angle_alpha   90.00
_cell.angle_beta   90.00
_cell.angle_gamma   90.00
#
_symmetry.space_group_name_H-M   'P 1'
#
loop_
_entity.id
_entity.type
_entity.pdbx_description
1 polymer ?
#
loop_
_entity_poly.entity_id
_entity_poly.type
_entity_poly.pdbx_seq_one_letter_code
_entity_poly.pdbx_strand_id
1 'polypeptide(L)' 'MIDGLANFPNTELVVFNRWGKKIYESKNYQNDWNGDDAADGVYYWILNLADGLGTNMKGTLTIISK' A
#
# COMPACT_ATOMS: atom_id res chain seq x y z
N MET A 1 -0.67 8.39 -3.97
CA MET A 1 -1.91 7.82 -4.55
C MET A 1 -1.53 7.01 -5.77
N ILE A 2 -2.30 5.96 -6.07
CA ILE A 2 -2.10 5.10 -7.23
C ILE A 2 -3.21 5.40 -8.22
N ASP A 3 -2.86 5.92 -9.39
CA ASP A 3 -3.81 6.30 -10.42
C ASP A 3 -4.45 5.06 -11.07
N GLY A 4 -5.73 5.18 -11.44
CA GLY A 4 -6.47 4.11 -12.13
C GLY A 4 -7.00 2.97 -11.24
N LEU A 5 -6.74 3.01 -9.92
CA LEU A 5 -7.14 1.97 -8.96
C LEU A 5 -8.66 1.73 -8.92
N ALA A 6 -9.47 2.76 -9.21
CA ALA A 6 -10.93 2.67 -9.24
C ALA A 6 -11.46 1.63 -10.25
N ASN A 7 -10.67 1.24 -11.25
CA ASN A 7 -11.04 0.20 -12.22
C ASN A 7 -10.81 -1.23 -11.71
N PHE A 8 -10.15 -1.40 -10.57
CA PHE A 8 -9.73 -2.69 -10.02
C PHE A 8 -10.26 -2.87 -8.59
N PRO A 9 -11.57 -3.10 -8.42
CA PRO A 9 -12.15 -3.37 -7.10
C PRO A 9 -11.58 -4.67 -6.52
N ASN A 10 -11.40 -4.72 -5.20
CA ASN A 10 -10.70 -5.78 -4.47
C ASN A 10 -9.18 -5.83 -4.68
N THR A 11 -8.59 -4.71 -5.13
CA THR A 11 -7.13 -4.56 -5.08
C THR A 11 -6.67 -4.65 -3.63
N GLU A 12 -5.68 -5.50 -3.35
CA GLU A 12 -5.12 -5.65 -2.02
C GLU A 12 -3.88 -4.76 -1.86
N LEU A 13 -3.80 -4.00 -0.77
CA LEU A 13 -2.59 -3.29 -0.36
C LEU A 13 -2.12 -3.84 0.99
N VAL A 14 -0.83 -4.16 1.07
CA VAL A 14 -0.15 -4.48 2.33
C VAL A 14 1.05 -3.56 2.50
N VAL A 15 1.18 -2.94 3.67
CA VAL A 15 2.32 -2.07 4.01
C VAL A 15 3.06 -2.63 5.21
N PHE A 16 4.38 -2.63 5.13
CA PHE A 16 5.31 -3.08 6.15
C PHE A 16 6.23 -1.95 6.57
N ASN A 17 6.59 -1.90 7.84
CA ASN A 17 7.71 -1.06 8.29
C ASN A 17 9.06 -1.68 7.89
N ARG A 18 10.15 -0.94 8.17
CA ARG A 18 11.51 -1.36 7.82
C ARG A 18 11.93 -2.73 8.38
N TRP A 19 11.33 -3.17 9.49
CA TRP A 19 11.64 -4.46 10.13
C TRP A 19 10.77 -5.61 9.60
N GLY A 20 9.96 -5.39 8.56
CA GLY A 20 9.09 -6.40 7.97
C GLY A 20 7.81 -6.63 8.77
N LYS A 21 7.49 -5.80 9.77
CA LYS A 21 6.21 -5.87 10.48
C LYS A 21 5.13 -5.20 9.63
N LYS A 22 4.04 -5.93 9.37
CA LYS A 22 2.84 -5.40 8.71
C LYS A 22 2.23 -4.30 9.58
N ILE A 23 2.07 -3.11 9.01
CA ILE A 23 1.47 -1.95 9.68
C ILE A 23 0.10 -1.58 9.12
N TYR A 24 -0.21 -2.00 7.90
CA TYR A 24 -1.49 -1.77 7.25
C TYR A 24 -1.80 -2.91 6.28
N GLU A 25 -3.09 -3.22 6.15
CA GLU A 25 -3.63 -4.17 5.19
C GLU A 25 -5.03 -3.75 4.79
N SER A 26 -5.30 -3.75 3.49
CA SER A 26 -6.65 -3.62 2.94
C SER A 26 -6.81 -4.59 1.78
N LYS A 27 -7.90 -5.36 1.77
CA LYS A 27 -8.26 -6.30 0.68
C LYS A 27 -9.08 -5.63 -0.43
N ASN A 28 -9.43 -4.37 -0.25
CA ASN A 28 -10.12 -3.56 -1.24
C ASN A 28 -9.66 -2.12 -1.06
N TYR A 29 -8.38 -1.90 -1.33
CA TYR A 29 -7.73 -0.60 -1.19
C TYR A 29 -8.33 0.41 -2.17
N GLN A 30 -8.66 1.61 -1.68
CA GLN A 30 -9.33 2.66 -2.45
C GLN A 30 -8.58 4.00 -2.37
N ASN A 31 -7.24 3.95 -2.27
CA ASN A 31 -6.40 5.14 -2.00
C ASN A 31 -6.73 5.84 -0.66
N ASP A 32 -7.18 5.08 0.33
CA ASP A 32 -7.67 5.55 1.63
C ASP A 32 -6.60 5.52 2.74
N TRP A 33 -5.41 4.97 2.47
CA TRP A 33 -4.29 4.98 3.41
C TRP A 33 -3.35 6.15 3.12
N ASN A 34 -3.10 6.97 4.13
CA ASN A 34 -2.27 8.16 4.05
C ASN A 34 -1.01 8.10 4.93
N GLY A 35 -0.90 7.12 5.82
CA GLY A 35 0.27 6.93 6.68
C GLY A 35 0.34 7.86 7.89
N ASP A 36 -0.73 8.58 8.24
CA ASP A 36 -0.71 9.60 9.30
C ASP A 36 -0.35 9.05 10.69
N ASP A 37 -0.75 7.81 11.01
CA ASP A 37 -0.43 7.17 12.30
C ASP A 37 0.92 6.43 12.30
N ALA A 38 1.66 6.47 11.21
CA ALA A 38 2.93 5.77 11.08
C ALA A 38 4.10 6.70 11.44
N ALA A 39 5.06 6.18 12.22
CA ALA A 39 6.25 6.94 12.58
C ALA A 39 7.13 7.27 11.36
N ASP A 40 7.97 8.28 11.49
CA ASP A 40 8.95 8.62 10.46
C ASP A 40 9.84 7.44 10.10
N GLY A 41 10.01 7.21 8.81
CA GLY A 41 10.87 6.15 8.34
C GLY A 41 10.52 5.61 6.95
N VAL A 42 11.20 4.51 6.62
CA VAL A 42 11.04 3.79 5.36
C VAL A 42 10.06 2.64 5.55
N TYR A 43 9.16 2.54 4.59
CA TYR A 43 8.13 1.52 4.50
C TYR A 43 8.20 0.82 3.15
N TYR A 44 7.74 -0.43 3.15
CA TYR A 44 7.59 -1.25 1.95
C TYR A 44 6.12 -1.50 1.71
N TRP A 45 5.69 -1.43 0.47
CA TRP A 45 4.32 -1.74 0.10
C TRP A 45 4.27 -2.82 -0.98
N ILE A 46 3.21 -3.61 -0.93
CA ILE A 46 2.85 -4.62 -1.92
C ILE A 46 1.40 -4.38 -2.31
N LEU A 47 1.14 -4.27 -3.62
CA LEU A 47 -0.19 -4.08 -4.20
C LEU A 47 -0.51 -5.26 -5.12
N ASN A 48 -1.59 -5.98 -4.86
CA ASN A 48 -2.11 -7.03 -5.73
C ASN A 48 -3.32 -6.48 -6.48
N LEU A 49 -3.19 -6.21 -7.78
CA LEU A 49 -4.31 -5.74 -8.58
C LEU A 49 -5.30 -6.88 -8.83
N ALA A 50 -6.58 -6.56 -8.67
CA ALA A 50 -7.68 -7.45 -9.03
C ALA A 50 -8.01 -7.32 -10.53
N ASP A 51 -7.00 -7.48 -11.39
CA ASP A 51 -7.11 -7.35 -12.85
C ASP A 51 -7.33 -8.70 -13.57
N GLY A 52 -7.35 -9.80 -12.82
CA GLY A 52 -7.44 -11.17 -13.36
C GLY A 52 -6.15 -11.68 -14.00
N LEU A 53 -5.08 -10.88 -14.02
CA LEU A 53 -3.78 -11.23 -14.56
C LEU A 53 -2.75 -11.58 -13.47
N GLY A 54 -3.10 -11.34 -12.21
CA GLY A 54 -2.21 -11.59 -11.08
C GLY A 54 -1.11 -10.52 -10.96
N THR A 55 -1.40 -9.30 -11.40
CA THR A 55 -0.42 -8.21 -11.36
C THR A 55 -0.07 -7.86 -9.91
N ASN A 56 1.20 -8.04 -9.57
CA ASN A 56 1.79 -7.65 -8.28
C ASN A 56 2.74 -6.46 -8.48
N MET A 57 2.46 -5.36 -7.80
CA MET A 57 3.34 -4.19 -7.74
C MET A 57 3.93 -4.07 -6.34
N LYS A 58 5.15 -3.57 -6.24
CA LYS A 58 5.82 -3.35 -4.97
C LYS A 58 6.73 -2.14 -5.04
N GLY A 59 7.00 -1.53 -3.89
CA GLY A 59 7.90 -0.40 -3.81
C GLY A 59 8.21 0.01 -2.39
N THR A 60 8.94 1.12 -2.30
CA THR A 60 9.26 1.80 -1.05
C THR A 60 8.52 3.12 -0.98
N LEU A 61 8.21 3.56 0.24
CA LEU A 61 7.80 4.92 0.51
C LEU A 61 8.49 5.40 1.79
N THR A 62 8.68 6.71 1.90
CA THR A 62 9.23 7.33 3.10
C THR A 62 8.18 8.25 3.69
N ILE A 63 7.88 8.05 4.97
CA ILE A 63 7.02 8.94 5.75
C ILE A 63 7.95 9.86 6.54
N ILE A 64 7.71 11.15 6.43
CA ILE A 64 8.45 12.21 7.13
C ILE A 64 7.42 13.17 7.69
N SER A 65 7.30 13.21 9.01
CA SER A 65 6.51 14.17 9.76
C SER A 65 7.14 15.56 9.62
N LYS A 66 6.30 16.60 9.63
CA LYS A 66 6.77 18.00 9.60
C LYS A 66 7.27 18.47 10.96
#